data_AF-A0A2T4WPH6-F1
#
_entry.id   AF-A0A2T4WPH6-F1
#
_cell.length_a   1.000
_cell.length_b   1.000
_cell.length_c   1.000
_cell.angle_alpha   90.00
_cell.angle_beta   90.00
_cell.angle_gamma   90.00
#
_symmetry.space_group_name_H-M   'P 1'
#
loop_
_entity.id
_entity.type
_entity.pdbx_description
1 polymer ?
#
loop_
_entity_poly.entity_id
_entity_poly.type
_entity_poly.pdbx_seq_one_letter_code
_entity_poly.pdbx_strand_id
1 'polypeptide(L)'
;MTETKKNSRFSTLLTGGFLVNPKVLKHWPYILFLCGLALIMTTSSHNAERKVHRIAELRREMKELNSEFIDTRSRLMNESMESKVIEKVNAAHLNLQQGQQPPKVITVKD
;
A
#
# COMPACT_ATOMS: atom_id res chain seq x y z
N MET A 1 -31.11 -52.80 -19.19
CA MET A 1 -30.83 -51.84 -18.10
C MET A 1 -29.42 -52.09 -17.62
N THR A 2 -28.48 -51.19 -17.93
CA THR A 2 -27.04 -51.38 -17.69
C THR A 2 -26.68 -51.09 -16.23
N GLU A 3 -26.14 -52.09 -15.55
CA GLU A 3 -25.63 -51.98 -14.18
C GLU A 3 -24.43 -51.02 -14.10
N THR A 4 -24.57 -49.94 -13.33
CA THR A 4 -23.45 -49.07 -13.00
C THR A 4 -22.74 -49.62 -11.76
N LYS A 5 -21.67 -50.39 -12.00
CA LYS A 5 -20.66 -50.73 -10.98
C LYS A 5 -19.91 -49.45 -10.57
N LYS A 6 -20.56 -48.61 -9.75
CA LYS A 6 -19.96 -47.41 -9.19
C LYS A 6 -18.94 -47.83 -8.14
N ASN A 7 -17.67 -47.47 -8.34
CA ASN A 7 -16.57 -47.72 -7.42
C ASN A 7 -16.91 -47.15 -6.04
N SER A 8 -17.39 -48.02 -5.15
CA SER A 8 -17.93 -47.70 -3.83
C SER A 8 -16.92 -47.06 -2.89
N ARG A 9 -15.61 -47.15 -3.17
CA ARG A 9 -14.55 -46.62 -2.31
C ARG A 9 -14.64 -45.10 -2.12
N PHE A 10 -14.83 -44.33 -3.19
CA PHE A 10 -14.87 -42.86 -3.07
C PHE A 10 -16.16 -42.37 -2.39
N SER A 11 -17.30 -43.02 -2.67
CA SER A 11 -18.55 -42.71 -1.98
C SER A 11 -18.49 -43.11 -0.51
N THR A 12 -17.89 -44.25 -0.13
CA THR A 12 -17.78 -44.63 1.29
C THR A 12 -16.84 -43.71 2.07
N LEU A 13 -15.81 -43.15 1.43
CA LEU A 13 -14.96 -42.12 2.02
C LEU A 13 -15.70 -40.79 2.21
N LEU A 14 -16.50 -40.36 1.22
CA LEU A 14 -17.27 -39.10 1.27
C LEU A 14 -18.55 -39.19 2.11
N THR A 15 -19.18 -40.36 2.23
CA THR A 15 -20.43 -40.60 2.97
C THR A 15 -20.19 -40.86 4.46
N GLY A 16 -18.94 -40.77 4.94
CA GLY A 16 -18.63 -40.75 6.39
C GLY A 16 -18.19 -42.07 7.00
N GLY A 17 -17.97 -43.11 6.20
CA GLY A 17 -17.43 -44.39 6.67
C GLY A 17 -16.00 -44.29 7.23
N PHE A 18 -15.21 -43.33 6.75
CA PHE A 18 -13.91 -43.00 7.33
C PHE A 18 -14.04 -42.22 8.65
N LEU A 19 -15.06 -41.36 8.77
CA LEU A 19 -15.29 -40.49 9.94
C LEU A 19 -15.83 -41.25 11.16
N VAL A 20 -16.65 -42.29 10.93
CA VAL A 20 -17.28 -43.11 11.99
C VAL A 20 -16.39 -44.26 12.48
N ASN A 21 -15.21 -44.45 11.87
CA ASN A 21 -14.28 -45.46 12.35
C ASN A 21 -13.83 -45.15 13.80
N PRO A 22 -13.80 -46.14 14.70
CA PRO A 22 -13.46 -45.93 16.11
C PRO A 22 -12.05 -45.34 16.31
N LYS A 23 -11.14 -45.53 15.34
CA LYS A 23 -9.82 -44.89 15.32
C LYS A 23 -9.88 -43.40 14.96
N VAL A 24 -10.80 -42.99 14.09
CA VAL A 24 -10.95 -41.60 13.63
C VAL A 24 -11.76 -40.78 14.63
N LEU A 25 -12.73 -41.39 15.31
CA LEU A 25 -13.43 -40.77 16.45
C LEU A 25 -12.46 -40.26 17.53
N LYS A 26 -11.36 -40.99 17.80
CA LYS A 26 -10.30 -40.55 18.74
C LYS A 26 -9.51 -39.33 18.25
N HIS A 27 -9.43 -39.09 16.95
CA HIS A 27 -8.67 -38.01 16.33
C HIS A 27 -9.55 -36.91 15.71
N TRP A 28 -10.87 -36.98 15.89
CA TRP A 28 -11.83 -35.97 15.43
C TRP A 28 -11.46 -34.52 15.78
N PRO A 29 -11.07 -34.18 17.03
CA PRO A 29 -10.68 -32.80 17.36
C PRO A 29 -9.44 -32.33 16.58
N TYR A 30 -8.54 -33.24 16.22
CA TYR A 30 -7.34 -32.91 15.43
C TYR A 30 -7.69 -32.61 13.96
N ILE A 31 -8.63 -33.35 13.37
CA ILE A 31 -9.10 -33.09 12.01
C ILE A 31 -9.84 -31.75 11.95
N LEU A 32 -10.66 -31.46 12.95
CA LEU A 32 -11.37 -30.18 13.05
C LEU A 32 -10.40 -29.01 13.25
N PHE A 33 -9.32 -29.21 14.01
CA PHE A 33 -8.23 -28.26 14.14
C PHE A 33 -7.54 -27.96 12.79
N LEU A 34 -7.24 -28.97 11.99
CA LEU A 34 -6.64 -28.80 10.65
C LEU A 34 -7.57 -28.06 9.68
N CYS A 35 -8.88 -28.39 9.68
CA CYS A 35 -9.87 -27.64 8.91
C CYS A 35 -9.95 -26.17 9.36
N GLY A 36 -9.91 -25.91 10.67
CA GLY A 36 -9.85 -24.56 11.22
C GLY A 36 -8.58 -23.82 10.77
N LEU A 37 -7.44 -24.50 10.77
CA LEU A 37 -6.17 -23.95 10.28
C LEU A 37 -6.23 -23.58 8.79
N ALA A 38 -6.87 -24.42 7.97
CA ALA A 38 -7.06 -24.17 6.54
C ALA A 38 -7.96 -22.95 6.28
N LEU A 39 -9.01 -22.75 7.09
CA LEU A 39 -9.84 -21.54 7.05
C LEU A 39 -9.05 -20.29 7.47
N ILE A 40 -8.24 -20.38 8.52
CA ILE A 40 -7.35 -19.29 8.97
C ILE A 40 -6.33 -18.93 7.88
N MET A 41 -5.74 -19.93 7.21
CA MET A 41 -4.80 -19.72 6.12
C MET A 41 -5.47 -19.04 4.92
N THR A 42 -6.68 -19.48 4.55
CA THR A 42 -7.46 -18.90 3.45
C THR A 42 -7.82 -17.44 3.74
N THR A 43 -8.26 -17.14 4.97
CA THR A 43 -8.62 -15.77 5.38
C THR A 43 -7.41 -14.86 5.51
N SER A 44 -6.26 -15.37 5.96
CA SER A 44 -5.00 -14.63 5.99
C SER A 44 -4.53 -14.26 4.58
N SER A 45 -4.62 -15.20 3.63
CA SER A 45 -4.18 -15.00 2.24
C SER A 45 -4.93 -13.86 1.55
N HIS A 46 -6.25 -13.75 1.76
CA HIS A 46 -7.04 -12.69 1.11
C HIS A 46 -6.84 -11.29 1.74
N ASN A 47 -6.42 -11.22 3.00
CA ASN A 47 -6.04 -9.96 3.64
C ASN A 47 -4.67 -9.44 3.16
N ALA A 48 -3.79 -10.32 2.68
CA ALA A 48 -2.54 -9.90 2.04
C ALA A 48 -2.80 -9.20 0.70
N GLU A 49 -3.72 -9.73 -0.12
CA GLU A 49 -4.10 -9.13 -1.41
C GLU A 49 -4.73 -7.73 -1.24
N ARG A 50 -5.63 -7.57 -0.27
CA ARG A 50 -6.25 -6.25 0.01
C ARG A 50 -5.23 -5.20 0.47
N LYS A 51 -4.24 -5.60 1.28
CA LYS A 51 -3.19 -4.69 1.74
C LYS A 51 -2.31 -4.23 0.58
N VAL A 52 -1.98 -5.10 -0.38
CA VAL A 52 -1.17 -4.73 -1.54
C VAL A 52 -1.87 -3.71 -2.43
N HIS A 53 -3.17 -3.88 -2.69
CA HIS A 53 -3.95 -2.88 -3.43
C HIS A 53 -3.98 -1.54 -2.72
N ARG A 54 -4.20 -1.53 -1.39
CA ARG A 54 -4.18 -0.29 -0.61
C ARG A 54 -2.81 0.37 -0.58
N ILE A 55 -1.73 -0.41 -0.52
CA ILE A 55 -0.35 0.11 -0.59
C ILE A 55 -0.06 0.72 -1.97
N ALA A 56 -0.56 0.13 -3.05
CA ALA A 56 -0.39 0.68 -4.40
C ALA A 56 -1.13 2.02 -4.58
N GLU A 57 -2.33 2.14 -3.99
CA GLU A 57 -3.11 3.37 -3.98
C GLU A 57 -2.41 4.47 -3.16
N LEU A 58 -1.97 4.16 -1.93
CA LEU A 58 -1.24 5.12 -1.08
C LEU A 58 0.09 5.59 -1.70
N ARG A 59 0.78 4.71 -2.44
CA ARG A 59 2.00 5.08 -3.18
C ARG A 59 1.70 6.04 -4.35
N ARG A 60 0.54 5.92 -4.98
CA ARG A 60 0.09 6.86 -6.01
C ARG A 60 -0.17 8.23 -5.41
N GLU A 61 -0.94 8.30 -4.32
CA GLU A 61 -1.24 9.55 -3.62
C GLU A 61 0.04 10.27 -3.17
N MET A 62 1.00 9.55 -2.60
CA MET A 62 2.28 10.13 -2.19
C MET A 62 3.10 10.64 -3.39
N LYS A 63 3.07 9.94 -4.53
CA LYS A 63 3.75 10.38 -5.76
C LYS A 63 3.12 11.66 -6.32
N GLU A 64 1.79 11.75 -6.30
CA GLU A 64 1.05 12.91 -6.76
C GLU A 64 1.37 14.14 -5.89
N LEU A 65 1.25 14.02 -4.57
CA LEU A 65 1.52 15.11 -3.63
C LEU A 65 2.98 15.57 -3.69
N ASN A 66 3.92 14.65 -3.86
CA ASN A 66 5.33 15.00 -3.97
C ASN A 66 5.65 15.67 -5.31
N SER A 67 4.93 15.33 -6.39
CA SER A 67 5.05 16.03 -7.68
C SER A 67 4.56 17.47 -7.57
N GLU A 68 3.42 17.70 -6.89
CA GLU A 68 2.90 19.04 -6.63
C GLU A 68 3.85 19.87 -5.74
N PHE A 69 4.44 19.25 -4.71
CA PHE A 69 5.45 19.89 -3.86
C PHE A 69 6.70 20.31 -4.64
N ILE A 70 7.21 19.42 -5.51
CA ILE A 70 8.38 19.70 -6.34
C ILE A 70 8.07 20.81 -7.35
N ASP A 71 6.91 20.79 -8.00
CA ASP A 71 6.51 21.85 -8.94
C ASP A 71 6.39 23.21 -8.25
N THR A 72 5.73 23.25 -7.09
CA THR A 72 5.55 24.48 -6.31
C THR A 72 6.90 25.05 -5.84
N ARG A 73 7.80 24.18 -5.35
CA ARG A 73 9.16 24.57 -4.94
C ARG A 73 9.97 25.08 -6.15
N SER A 74 9.87 24.39 -7.29
CA SER A 74 10.54 24.79 -8.53
C SER A 74 10.05 26.16 -9.01
N ARG A 75 8.73 26.38 -8.96
CA ARG A 75 8.13 27.68 -9.30
C ARG A 75 8.62 28.78 -8.37
N LEU A 76 8.64 28.55 -7.07
CA LEU A 76 9.18 29.53 -6.12
C LEU A 76 10.66 29.83 -6.42
N MET A 77 11.49 28.80 -6.62
CA MET A 77 12.90 28.99 -6.93
C MET A 77 13.12 29.75 -8.24
N ASN A 78 12.29 29.49 -9.25
CA ASN A 78 12.33 30.21 -10.52
C ASN A 78 11.85 31.67 -10.39
N GLU A 79 10.89 31.95 -9.51
CA GLU A 79 10.42 33.32 -9.23
C GLU A 79 11.36 34.09 -8.29
N SER A 80 12.05 33.40 -7.38
CA SER A 80 13.08 33.96 -6.49
C SER A 80 14.46 34.08 -7.15
N MET A 81 14.58 33.70 -8.42
CA MET A 81 15.84 33.79 -9.15
C MET A 81 16.25 35.25 -9.30
N GLU A 82 17.49 35.56 -8.94
CA GLU A 82 18.00 36.93 -8.83
C GLU A 82 17.80 37.72 -10.13
N SER A 83 18.04 37.10 -11.29
CA SER A 83 17.81 37.71 -12.60
C SER A 83 16.36 38.11 -12.85
N LYS A 84 15.38 37.27 -12.47
CA LYS A 84 13.95 37.60 -12.60
C LYS A 84 13.51 38.69 -11.63
N VAL A 85 14.08 38.69 -10.42
CA VAL A 85 13.80 39.73 -9.43
C VAL A 85 14.33 41.07 -9.94
N ILE A 86 15.54 41.12 -10.50
CA ILE A 86 16.13 42.32 -11.12
C ILE A 86 15.28 42.79 -12.30
N GLU A 87 14.84 41.87 -13.16
CA GLU A 87 13.98 42.20 -14.30
C GLU A 87 12.64 42.82 -13.84
N LYS A 88 11.97 42.23 -12.84
CA LYS A 88 10.74 42.78 -12.25
C LYS A 88 10.96 44.14 -11.57
N VAL A 89 12.07 44.32 -10.86
CA VAL A 89 12.43 45.57 -10.19
C VAL A 89 12.68 46.69 -11.21
N ASN A 90 13.40 46.39 -12.29
CA ASN A 90 13.65 47.32 -13.39
C ASN A 90 12.37 47.67 -14.14
N ALA A 91 11.51 46.68 -14.44
CA ALA A 91 10.22 46.89 -15.09
C ALA A 91 9.24 47.70 -14.24
N ALA A 92 9.32 47.59 -12.91
CA ALA A 92 8.53 48.37 -11.96
C ALA A 92 9.14 49.75 -11.65
N HIS A 93 10.25 50.15 -12.30
CA HIS A 93 10.98 51.39 -12.06
C HIS A 93 11.36 51.62 -10.58
N LEU A 94 11.55 50.53 -9.84
CA LEU A 94 12.07 50.57 -8.47
C LEU A 94 13.57 50.82 -8.59
N ASN A 95 14.05 52.00 -8.17
CA ASN A 95 15.47 52.41 -8.19
C ASN A 95 16.32 51.63 -7.15
N LEU A 96 16.22 50.30 -7.17
CA LEU A 96 16.93 49.40 -6.26
C LEU A 96 18.21 48.89 -6.93
N GLN A 97 19.32 48.94 -6.21
CA GLN A 97 20.62 48.46 -6.67
C GLN A 97 20.92 47.08 -6.09
N GLN A 98 21.64 46.26 -6.85
CA GLN A 98 22.01 44.90 -6.45
C GLN A 98 22.95 44.94 -5.23
N GLY A 99 22.61 44.18 -4.19
CA GLY A 99 23.43 44.07 -2.99
C GLY A 99 24.68 43.24 -3.26
N GLN A 100 25.86 43.87 -3.30
CA GLN A 100 27.17 43.21 -3.49
C GLN A 100 27.64 42.41 -2.26
N GLN A 101 26.89 42.46 -1.15
CA GLN A 101 27.26 41.85 0.13
C GLN A 101 26.21 40.80 0.53
N PRO A 102 26.63 39.62 1.04
CA PRO A 102 25.71 38.58 1.44
C PRO A 102 24.79 39.03 2.58
N PRO A 103 23.50 38.63 2.59
CA PRO A 103 22.54 39.05 3.59
C PRO A 103 22.92 38.52 4.98
N LYS A 104 22.95 39.40 5.99
CA LYS A 104 23.13 39.02 7.40
C LYS A 104 21.80 38.50 7.96
N VAL A 105 21.81 37.27 8.44
CA VAL A 105 20.68 36.71 9.20
C VAL A 105 20.62 37.42 10.55
N ILE A 106 19.52 38.11 10.81
CA ILE A 106 19.25 38.73 12.11
C ILE A 106 18.46 37.71 12.93
N THR A 107 19.14 36.98 13.81
CA THR A 107 18.46 36.11 14.78
C THR A 107 18.05 36.95 15.97
N VAL A 108 16.74 37.14 16.16
CA VAL A 108 16.20 37.66 17.42
C VAL A 108 16.36 36.55 18.45
N LYS A 109 17.19 36.79 19.46
CA LYS A 109 17.27 35.95 20.65
C LYS A 109 16.11 36.37 21.54
N ASP A 110 15.16 35.46 21.77
CA ASP A 110 14.28 35.52 22.94
C ASP A 110 15.09 35.25 24.21
#